data_AF-A0AAN6RSG8-F1
#
_entry.id   AF-A0AAN6RSG8-F1
#
_cell.length_a   1.000
_cell.length_b   1.000
_cell.length_c   1.000
_cell.angle_alpha   90.00
_cell.angle_beta   90.00
_cell.angle_gamma   90.00
#
_symmetry.space_group_name_H-M   'P 1'
#
loop_
_entity.id
_entity.type
_entity.pdbx_description
1 polymer ?
#
loop_
_entity_poly.entity_id
_entity_poly.type
_entity_poly.pdbx_seq_one_letter_code
_entity_poly.pdbx_strand_id
1 'polypeptide(L)'
;MGSNWFSRCDLDQRFTSATRYPFLPSGSGMKWLVYDWDQRRVVDVYVPGRDVEEMFVFEAVAKFIEQLPADVVAVKLDRAGDLVSTSSDWNDDRA
;
A
#
# COMPACT_ATOMS: atom_id res chain seq x y z
N MET A 1 -0.31 -14.88 -19.59
CA MET A 1 0.28 -13.99 -18.57
C MET A 1 0.65 -12.70 -19.27
N GLY A 2 -0.08 -11.62 -19.01
CA GLY A 2 0.21 -10.32 -19.62
C GLY A 2 1.53 -9.78 -19.06
N SER A 3 2.31 -9.10 -19.89
CA SER A 3 3.52 -8.44 -19.44
C SER A 3 3.17 -7.29 -18.49
N ASN A 4 3.68 -7.35 -17.28
CA ASN A 4 3.70 -6.26 -16.32
C ASN A 4 4.58 -5.13 -16.87
N TRP A 5 3.96 -4.08 -17.41
CA TRP A 5 4.60 -2.99 -18.15
C TRP A 5 5.52 -2.12 -17.29
N PHE A 6 5.22 -1.98 -16.00
CA PHE A 6 6.00 -1.16 -15.06
C PHE A 6 6.91 -1.99 -14.14
N SER A 7 6.96 -3.31 -14.31
CA SER A 7 7.87 -4.19 -13.54
C SER A 7 9.36 -3.90 -13.70
N ARG A 8 9.73 -3.14 -14.75
CA ARG A 8 11.11 -2.73 -15.04
C ARG A 8 11.39 -1.27 -14.72
N CYS A 9 10.38 -0.55 -14.23
CA CYS A 9 10.49 0.85 -13.86
C CYS A 9 10.95 0.98 -12.41
N ASP A 10 11.44 2.17 -12.06
CA ASP A 10 11.70 2.51 -10.67
C ASP A 10 10.38 2.56 -9.88
N LEU A 11 10.46 2.41 -8.56
CA LEU A 11 9.27 2.28 -7.71
C LEU A 11 8.35 3.51 -7.78
N ASP A 12 8.92 4.71 -7.91
CA ASP A 12 8.20 5.98 -8.07
C ASP A 12 7.61 6.20 -9.47
N GLN A 13 7.98 5.36 -10.44
CA GLN A 13 7.37 5.32 -11.77
C GLN A 13 6.23 4.29 -11.83
N ARG A 14 6.34 3.20 -11.05
CA ARG A 14 5.31 2.17 -10.95
C ARG A 14 4.20 2.54 -9.97
N PHE A 15 4.56 3.16 -8.85
CA PHE A 15 3.63 3.51 -7.78
C PHE A 15 3.47 5.02 -7.68
N THR A 16 2.24 5.45 -7.38
CA THR A 16 1.96 6.82 -6.93
C THR A 16 1.12 6.76 -5.66
N SER A 17 1.19 7.79 -4.81
CA SER A 17 0.29 7.91 -3.67
C SER A 17 -0.52 9.21 -3.71
N ALA A 18 -1.79 9.17 -3.27
CA ALA A 18 -2.66 10.35 -3.33
C ALA A 18 -2.97 10.98 -1.96
N THR A 19 -2.89 10.22 -0.87
CA THR A 19 -3.35 10.72 0.44
C THR A 19 -2.53 10.15 1.58
N ARG A 20 -2.05 11.04 2.46
CA ARG A 20 -1.54 10.72 3.80
C ARG A 20 -2.51 11.29 4.80
N TYR A 21 -3.22 10.44 5.53
CA TYR A 21 -4.04 10.89 6.64
C TYR A 21 -3.76 10.05 7.89
N PRO A 22 -3.72 10.67 9.08
CA PRO A 22 -3.56 9.93 10.31
C PRO A 22 -4.74 9.00 10.50
N PHE A 23 -4.48 7.70 10.67
CA PHE A 23 -5.52 6.76 11.05
C PHE A 23 -5.84 6.96 12.54
N LEU A 24 -7.04 7.43 12.86
CA LEU A 24 -7.48 7.72 14.22
C LEU A 24 -8.67 6.83 14.57
N PRO A 25 -8.49 5.97 15.59
CA PRO A 25 -8.81 6.47 16.94
C PRO A 25 -7.60 6.76 17.84
N SER A 26 -6.43 6.16 17.62
CA SER A 26 -5.29 6.22 18.57
C SER A 26 -4.06 7.03 18.10
N GLY A 27 -4.05 7.50 16.85
CA GLY A 27 -3.04 8.45 16.35
C GLY A 27 -1.63 7.88 16.21
N SER A 28 -1.54 6.55 16.10
CA SER A 28 -0.31 5.75 16.14
C SER A 28 0.15 5.24 14.77
N GLY A 29 -0.50 5.66 13.67
CA GLY A 29 -0.13 5.28 12.31
C GLY A 29 -0.68 6.21 11.24
N MET A 30 -0.24 5.99 9.99
CA MET A 30 -0.64 6.72 8.79
C MET A 30 -1.24 5.74 7.77
N LYS A 31 -2.28 6.18 7.06
CA LYS A 31 -2.80 5.49 5.88
C LYS A 31 -2.27 6.12 4.60
N TRP A 32 -1.99 5.27 3.62
CA TRP A 32 -1.49 5.63 2.30
C TRP A 32 -2.31 4.94 1.22
N LEU A 33 -2.97 5.72 0.37
CA LEU A 33 -3.57 5.17 -0.85
C LEU A 33 -2.47 5.00 -1.91
N VAL A 34 -2.05 3.76 -2.13
CA VAL A 34 -1.02 3.41 -3.11
C VAL A 34 -1.70 2.91 -4.39
N TYR A 35 -1.37 3.56 -5.50
CA TYR A 35 -1.82 3.17 -6.84
C TYR A 35 -0.71 2.33 -7.48
N ASP A 36 -1.05 1.10 -7.87
CA ASP A 36 -0.17 0.24 -8.67
C ASP A 36 -0.57 0.36 -10.14
N TRP A 37 0.24 1.09 -10.92
CA TRP A 37 0.00 1.29 -12.35
C TRP A 37 0.18 0.01 -13.18
N ASP A 38 0.92 -0.96 -12.64
CA ASP A 38 1.19 -2.22 -13.31
C ASP A 38 -0.03 -3.15 -13.26
N GLN A 39 -0.55 -3.38 -12.05
CA GLN A 39 -1.73 -4.21 -11.82
C GLN A 39 -3.06 -3.45 -11.99
N ARG A 40 -3.01 -2.13 -12.19
CA ARG A 40 -4.17 -1.22 -12.28
C ARG A 40 -5.10 -1.32 -11.07
N ARG A 41 -4.53 -1.26 -9.87
CA ARG A 41 -5.31 -1.29 -8.62
C ARG A 41 -4.87 -0.23 -7.62
N VAL A 42 -5.72 -0.03 -6.60
CA VAL A 42 -5.45 0.83 -5.46
C VAL A 42 -5.49 -0.01 -4.20
N VAL A 43 -4.55 0.22 -3.29
CA VAL A 43 -4.50 -0.45 -1.99
C VAL A 43 -4.35 0.60 -0.90
N ASP A 44 -5.18 0.50 0.15
CA ASP A 44 -5.06 1.29 1.36
C ASP A 44 -4.02 0.66 2.30
N VAL A 45 -2.88 1.33 2.47
CA VAL A 45 -1.74 0.83 3.22
C VAL A 45 -1.66 1.54 4.57
N TYR A 46 -1.92 0.80 5.65
CA TYR A 46 -1.66 1.28 7.00
C TYR A 46 -0.20 1.02 7.39
N VAL A 47 0.48 2.06 7.89
CA VAL A 47 1.82 1.95 8.47
C VAL A 47 1.83 2.49 9.90
N PRO A 48 2.35 1.74 10.89
CA PRO A 48 2.50 2.23 12.25
C PRO A 48 3.62 3.27 12.33
N GLY A 49 3.38 4.34 13.09
CA GLY A 49 4.28 5.49 13.19
C GLY A 49 3.77 6.72 12.45
N ARG A 50 4.34 7.88 12.80
CA ARG A 50 4.14 9.13 12.08
C ARG A 50 5.36 9.37 11.18
N ASP A 51 5.20 10.26 10.20
CA ASP A 51 6.30 10.74 9.35
C ASP A 51 7.02 9.63 8.54
N VAL A 52 6.26 8.65 8.08
CA VAL A 52 6.75 7.64 7.13
C VAL A 52 7.01 8.32 5.78
N GLU A 53 8.13 7.99 5.13
CA GLU A 53 8.42 8.49 3.78
C GLU A 53 7.69 7.67 2.72
N GLU A 54 7.36 8.30 1.59
CA GLU A 54 6.64 7.63 0.51
C GLU A 54 7.43 6.45 -0.08
N MET A 55 8.73 6.63 -0.28
CA MET A 55 9.58 5.58 -0.85
C MET A 55 9.61 4.35 0.06
N PHE A 56 9.60 4.51 1.38
CA PHE A 56 9.49 3.39 2.31
C PHE A 56 8.21 2.58 2.08
N VAL A 57 7.09 3.26 1.85
CA VAL A 57 5.81 2.57 1.56
C VAL A 57 5.88 1.82 0.25
N PHE A 58 6.45 2.44 -0.80
CA PHE A 58 6.60 1.79 -2.10
C PHE A 58 7.52 0.56 -2.04
N GLU A 59 8.66 0.67 -1.36
CA GLU A 59 9.58 -0.44 -1.14
C GLU A 59 8.88 -1.59 -0.39
N ALA A 60 8.12 -1.29 0.66
CA ALA A 60 7.38 -2.29 1.40
C ALA A 60 6.33 -2.98 0.54
N VAL A 61 5.51 -2.21 -0.19
CA VAL A 61 4.45 -2.74 -1.07
C VAL A 61 5.02 -3.62 -2.17
N ALA A 62 6.14 -3.22 -2.79
CA ALA A 62 6.79 -3.99 -3.86
C ALA A 62 7.16 -5.42 -3.44
N LYS A 63 7.44 -5.66 -2.14
CA LYS A 63 7.78 -7.00 -1.62
C LYS A 63 6.65 -8.02 -1.81
N PHE A 64 5.38 -7.59 -1.72
CA PHE A 64 4.24 -8.51 -1.59
C PHE A 64 3.12 -8.28 -2.62
N ILE A 65 3.08 -7.13 -3.31
CA ILE A 65 1.97 -6.75 -4.21
C ILE A 65 1.69 -7.81 -5.29
N GLU A 66 2.70 -8.45 -5.86
CA GLU A 66 2.51 -9.49 -6.90
C GLU A 66 1.87 -10.78 -6.37
N GLN A 67 1.87 -10.99 -5.06
CA GLN A 67 1.36 -12.20 -4.41
C GLN A 67 -0.03 -11.98 -3.81
N LEU A 68 -0.49 -10.74 -3.70
CA LEU A 68 -1.80 -10.43 -3.15
C LEU A 68 -2.92 -10.84 -4.11
N PRO A 69 -4.01 -11.43 -3.60
CA PRO A 69 -5.25 -11.58 -4.35
C PRO A 69 -5.73 -10.25 -4.93
N ALA A 70 -6.44 -10.31 -6.06
CA ALA A 70 -6.90 -9.12 -6.79
C ALA A 70 -7.98 -8.32 -6.04
N ASP A 71 -8.69 -8.96 -5.11
CA ASP A 71 -9.76 -8.39 -4.29
C ASP A 71 -9.26 -7.78 -2.97
N VAL A 72 -7.97 -7.86 -2.66
CA VAL A 72 -7.40 -7.17 -1.49
C VAL A 72 -7.43 -5.67 -1.73
N VAL A 73 -8.09 -4.95 -0.82
CA VAL A 73 -8.28 -3.50 -0.85
C VAL A 73 -7.45 -2.79 0.21
N ALA A 74 -7.17 -3.44 1.34
CA ALA A 74 -6.40 -2.86 2.43
C ALA A 74 -5.29 -3.79 2.93
N VAL A 75 -4.17 -3.20 3.34
CA VAL A 75 -3.03 -3.91 3.94
C VAL A 75 -2.48 -3.16 5.14
N LYS A 76 -1.94 -3.92 6.09
CA LYS A 76 -1.32 -3.40 7.30
C LYS A 76 0.14 -3.82 7.33
N LEU A 77 1.02 -2.85 7.53
CA LEU A 77 2.45 -3.08 7.70
C LEU A 77 2.84 -3.02 9.18
N ASP A 78 4.01 -3.56 9.51
CA ASP A 78 4.72 -3.24 10.73
C ASP A 78 5.71 -2.07 10.52
N ARG A 79 6.56 -1.80 11.51
CA ARG A 79 7.58 -0.73 11.43
C ARG A 79 8.76 -1.07 10.52
N ALA A 80 8.96 -2.35 10.18
CA ALA A 80 10.00 -2.80 9.25
C ALA A 80 9.51 -2.80 7.78
N GLY A 81 8.22 -2.52 7.57
CA GLY A 81 7.60 -2.57 6.26
C GLY A 81 7.29 -3.99 5.82
N ASP A 82 7.06 -4.89 6.77
CA ASP A 82 6.62 -6.25 6.51
C ASP A 82 5.10 -6.36 6.66
N LEU A 83 4.49 -7.22 5.83
CA LEU A 83 3.05 -7.39 5.76
C LEU A 83 2.52 -8.10 7.02
N VAL A 84 1.65 -7.44 7.77
CA VAL A 84 1.02 -7.97 9.00
C VAL A 84 -0.35 -8.56 8.70
N SER A 85 -1.16 -7.89 7.89
CA SER A 85 -2.50 -8.35 7.55
C SER A 85 -3.02 -7.73 6.25
N THR A 86 -4.00 -8.39 5.64
CA THR A 86 -4.73 -7.92 4.46
C THR A 86 -6.24 -7.95 4.70
N SER A 87 -7.00 -7.12 3.99
CA SER A 87 -8.45 -7.18 3.95
C SER A 87 -8.97 -7.05 2.52
N SER A 88 -10.02 -7.80 2.21
CA SER A 88 -10.83 -7.68 1.00
C SER A 88 -12.20 -7.05 1.28
N ASP A 89 -12.47 -6.63 2.53
CA ASP A 89 -13.72 -5.95 2.89
C ASP A 89 -13.59 -4.46 2.57
N TRP A 90 -14.35 -4.00 1.57
CA TRP A 90 -14.40 -2.58 1.17
C TRP A 90 -14.92 -1.66 2.30
N ASN A 91 -15.54 -2.21 3.36
CA ASN A 91 -15.86 -1.41 4.54
C ASN A 91 -14.61 -0.99 5.32
N ASP A 92 -13.50 -1.72 5.21
CA ASP A 92 -12.23 -1.35 5.87
C ASP A 92 -11.54 -0.14 5.22
N ASP A 93 -11.93 0.18 3.98
CA ASP A 93 -11.55 1.41 3.28
C ASP A 93 -12.37 2.63 3.75
N ARG A 94 -13.51 2.43 4.45
CA ARG A 94 -14.33 3.54 4.96
C ARG A 94 -13.70 4.11 6.22
N ALA A 95 -12.92 5.18 6.04
CA ALA A 95 -12.54 6.14 7.09
C ALA A 95 -13.33 7.45 6.93
#